data_AF-A0A812YNX5-F1
#
_entry.id   AF-A0A812YNX5-F1
#
_cell.length_a   1.000
_cell.length_b   1.000
_cell.length_c   1.000
_cell.angle_alpha   90.00
_cell.angle_beta   90.00
_cell.angle_gamma   90.00
#
_symmetry.space_group_name_H-M   'P 1'
#
loop_
_entity.id
_entity.type
_entity.pdbx_description
1 polymer ?
#
loop_
_entity_poly.entity_id
_entity_poly.type
_entity_poly.pdbx_seq_one_letter_code
_entity_poly.pdbx_strand_id
1 'polypeptide(L)'
;MVWQLLPLHALDEEVVPLPCDGDAPIGRRPNNFLVCPHLAVSGTHCILHCSAGRPPEFEDCSTNGSFVNDKKLLKGQRCRLADGDVLSLTKPLDAEVEPKDGVEPGPRIQYKLVFHGELEEPREDLGEIPATAPDPKRPDAAQGENRFAHYLSIQEQQSKAKLKADLLVSQRELDEERQRVENLSLELRKVRQQAEEERLRREEAEEAQDKLGEEVEALRVEARQLKELTVAHEELRGRHATSEKELAERSRQCEDLEAQQQQLREDLTLAGEAQQKLRQQLAELQVCAKQVQEWAERLIRQQQLEAEQDAERASEEGQRLQEELQVIASSREKLEADVSASREALAKAEADERSARSKLDDVTAKRTELECQAAAAQSDAETKRNAFKVAEQRSAAARALLTQLGEVGKGLSSEPGRRLELWDEVLEEGLPGAAKPLEEALAATCREEPVPDGQLRARDSELSLQCEKPRQEPLLTAQPTVAAMELDDEDKNGAPLASEPPPTVPQAENVGLSTAWSLEVLDVESAPPRKKLRHD
;
A
#
# COMPACT_ATOMS: atom_id res chain seq x y z
N MET A 1 74.21 26.13 -31.25
CA MET A 1 72.85 26.38 -31.78
C MET A 1 71.92 25.32 -31.20
N VAL A 2 70.97 25.72 -30.37
CA VAL A 2 69.95 24.84 -29.79
C VAL A 2 68.59 25.51 -29.98
N TRP A 3 67.63 24.77 -30.52
CA TRP A 3 66.24 25.19 -30.57
C TRP A 3 65.56 24.83 -29.24
N GLN A 4 64.65 25.67 -28.77
CA GLN A 4 64.00 25.53 -27.47
C GLN A 4 62.49 25.76 -27.59
N LEU A 5 61.70 25.01 -26.82
CA LEU A 5 60.27 25.22 -26.66
C LEU A 5 59.99 25.91 -25.32
N LEU A 6 59.51 27.15 -25.39
CA LEU A 6 59.04 27.93 -24.25
C LEU A 6 57.53 27.69 -24.06
N PRO A 7 57.07 27.04 -22.98
CA PRO A 7 55.64 26.92 -22.69
C PRO A 7 55.02 28.30 -22.48
N LEU A 8 53.91 28.58 -23.20
CA LEU A 8 53.13 29.82 -23.02
C LEU A 8 51.92 29.65 -22.11
N HIS A 9 51.59 28.41 -21.75
CA HIS A 9 50.35 28.03 -21.08
C HIS A 9 50.52 27.76 -19.57
N ALA A 10 51.77 27.59 -19.12
CA ALA A 10 52.18 27.57 -17.73
C ALA A 10 53.52 28.32 -17.64
N LEU A 11 53.52 29.49 -17.00
CA LEU A 11 54.70 30.37 -16.95
C LEU A 11 55.81 29.86 -16.00
N ASP A 12 55.48 28.87 -15.16
CA ASP A 12 56.38 28.23 -14.21
C ASP A 12 57.01 26.92 -14.75
N GLU A 13 56.67 26.50 -15.98
CA GLU A 13 57.28 25.33 -16.62
C GLU A 13 58.65 25.66 -17.23
N GLU A 14 59.62 24.75 -17.08
CA GLU A 14 60.98 24.93 -17.60
C GLU A 14 61.04 24.91 -19.14
N VAL A 15 61.99 25.67 -19.70
CA VAL A 15 62.23 25.75 -21.15
C VAL A 15 62.82 24.42 -21.64
N VAL A 16 62.13 23.77 -22.59
CA VAL A 16 62.51 22.43 -23.07
C VAL A 16 63.48 22.54 -24.27
N PRO A 17 64.76 22.13 -24.15
CA PRO A 17 65.67 22.11 -25.29
C PRO A 17 65.32 20.97 -26.24
N LEU A 18 65.33 21.25 -27.55
CA LEU A 18 65.16 20.24 -28.60
C LEU A 18 66.51 19.57 -28.95
N PRO A 19 66.50 18.32 -29.42
CA PRO A 19 67.71 17.65 -29.88
C PRO A 19 68.32 18.37 -31.10
N CYS A 20 69.64 18.30 -31.25
CA CYS A 20 70.34 18.93 -32.37
C CYS A 20 70.02 18.28 -33.74
N ASP A 21 69.61 17.02 -33.74
CA ASP A 21 69.26 16.22 -34.91
C ASP A 21 68.28 15.09 -34.51
N GLY A 22 67.44 14.64 -35.44
CA GLY A 22 66.45 13.59 -35.22
C GLY A 22 65.08 14.06 -34.70
N ASP A 23 64.22 13.09 -34.36
CA ASP A 23 62.79 13.33 -34.12
C ASP A 23 62.47 13.57 -32.63
N ALA A 24 61.81 14.70 -32.34
CA ALA A 24 61.22 15.01 -31.04
C ALA A 24 59.68 14.88 -31.10
N PRO A 25 59.10 13.70 -30.81
CA PRO A 25 57.65 13.52 -30.73
C PRO A 25 57.05 14.23 -29.50
N ILE A 26 55.89 14.85 -29.66
CA ILE A 26 55.15 15.56 -28.61
C ILE A 26 53.76 14.93 -28.46
N GLY A 27 53.28 14.69 -27.24
CA GLY A 27 51.91 14.20 -27.03
C GLY A 27 51.64 13.59 -25.65
N ARG A 28 50.50 12.91 -25.50
CA ARG A 28 50.00 12.44 -24.20
C ARG A 28 50.63 11.16 -23.65
N ARG A 29 51.34 10.37 -24.48
CA ARG A 29 52.04 9.16 -24.02
C ARG A 29 53.36 9.51 -23.30
N PRO A 30 53.77 8.74 -22.27
CA PRO A 30 55.04 8.95 -21.58
C PRO A 30 56.28 8.60 -22.42
N ASN A 31 56.09 7.95 -23.58
CA ASN A 31 57.15 7.61 -24.53
C ASN A 31 57.49 8.76 -25.51
N ASN A 32 56.83 9.91 -25.42
CA ASN A 32 57.14 11.08 -26.25
C ASN A 32 58.31 11.88 -25.64
N PHE A 33 59.02 12.66 -26.46
CA PHE A 33 60.08 13.56 -26.01
C PHE A 33 59.53 14.67 -25.10
N LEU A 34 58.35 15.22 -25.47
CA LEU A 34 57.60 16.15 -24.63
C LEU A 34 56.22 15.57 -24.31
N VAL A 35 55.97 15.36 -23.02
CA VAL A 35 54.77 14.68 -22.51
C VAL A 35 53.74 15.70 -22.03
N CYS A 36 52.65 15.86 -22.78
CA CYS A 36 51.56 16.78 -22.43
C CYS A 36 50.35 15.96 -21.92
N PRO A 37 50.09 15.86 -20.60
CA PRO A 37 49.12 14.91 -20.02
C PRO A 37 47.63 15.21 -20.30
N HIS A 38 47.33 16.25 -21.08
CA HIS A 38 45.99 16.80 -21.25
C HIS A 38 45.09 15.99 -22.22
N LEU A 39 43.81 15.87 -21.89
CA LEU A 39 42.84 15.02 -22.60
C LEU A 39 42.68 15.35 -24.10
N ALA A 40 42.72 16.64 -24.46
CA ALA A 40 42.58 17.08 -25.85
C ALA A 40 43.83 16.80 -26.73
N VAL A 41 44.94 16.34 -26.12
CA VAL A 41 46.17 16.01 -26.83
C VAL A 41 46.15 14.51 -27.19
N SER A 42 46.34 14.18 -28.47
CA SER A 42 46.49 12.79 -28.96
C SER A 42 47.71 12.08 -28.35
N GLY A 43 47.70 10.73 -28.37
CA GLY A 43 48.73 9.90 -27.74
C GLY A 43 50.17 10.23 -28.19
N THR A 44 50.35 10.41 -29.50
CA THR A 44 51.43 11.19 -30.09
C THR A 44 50.72 12.20 -30.99
N HIS A 45 50.97 13.49 -30.78
CA HIS A 45 50.19 14.60 -31.34
C HIS A 45 50.86 15.19 -32.57
N CYS A 46 52.17 15.44 -32.48
CA CYS A 46 52.99 15.95 -33.57
C CYS A 46 54.44 15.51 -33.37
N ILE A 47 55.25 15.69 -34.41
CA ILE A 47 56.69 15.38 -34.38
C ILE A 47 57.44 16.62 -34.86
N LEU A 48 58.49 17.01 -34.13
CA LEU A 48 59.48 17.97 -34.58
C LEU A 48 60.68 17.23 -35.16
N HIS A 49 60.83 17.25 -36.48
CA HIS A 49 62.04 16.80 -37.16
C HIS A 49 63.12 17.87 -37.00
N CYS A 50 64.06 17.62 -36.10
CA CYS A 50 65.22 18.48 -35.90
C CYS A 50 66.34 18.04 -36.86
N SER A 51 67.17 18.98 -37.30
CA SER A 51 68.31 18.68 -38.17
C SER A 51 69.43 19.68 -37.95
N ALA A 52 70.67 19.19 -37.89
CA ALA A 52 71.83 20.01 -37.56
C ALA A 52 71.95 21.22 -38.49
N GLY A 53 71.96 22.43 -37.89
CA GLY A 53 72.09 23.70 -38.62
C GLY A 53 70.88 24.13 -39.44
N ARG A 54 69.68 23.53 -39.25
CA ARG A 54 68.45 23.91 -39.94
C ARG A 54 67.32 24.30 -38.94
N PRO A 55 66.35 25.13 -39.36
CA PRO A 55 65.09 25.26 -38.61
C PRO A 55 64.29 23.96 -38.66
N PRO A 56 63.67 23.53 -37.55
CA PRO A 56 62.96 22.25 -37.46
C PRO A 56 61.68 22.24 -38.31
N GLU A 57 61.28 21.05 -38.73
CA GLU A 57 60.03 20.82 -39.45
C GLU A 57 59.01 20.14 -38.52
N PHE A 58 57.82 20.74 -38.42
CA PHE A 58 56.71 20.26 -37.61
C PHE A 58 55.76 19.42 -38.47
N GLU A 59 55.46 18.18 -38.07
CA GLU A 59 54.45 17.32 -38.68
C GLU A 59 53.28 17.06 -37.72
N ASP A 60 52.04 17.28 -38.16
CA ASP A 60 50.84 16.98 -37.36
C ASP A 60 50.42 15.52 -37.49
N CYS A 61 50.43 14.77 -36.38
CA CYS A 61 50.01 13.37 -36.31
C CYS A 61 48.63 13.18 -35.63
N SER A 62 48.00 14.28 -35.19
CA SER A 62 46.92 14.26 -34.20
C SER A 62 45.55 13.82 -34.75
N THR A 63 44.54 13.86 -33.87
CA THR A 63 43.12 13.66 -34.21
C THR A 63 42.37 14.98 -34.35
N ASN A 64 42.72 15.97 -33.52
CA ASN A 64 42.03 17.26 -33.44
C ASN A 64 42.61 18.30 -34.41
N GLY A 65 43.86 18.09 -34.82
CA GLY A 65 44.66 18.97 -35.66
C GLY A 65 45.57 19.90 -34.85
N SER A 66 46.80 20.07 -35.32
CA SER A 66 47.76 21.03 -34.78
C SER A 66 47.65 22.39 -35.47
N PHE A 67 48.13 23.46 -34.82
CA PHE A 67 48.13 24.82 -35.37
C PHE A 67 49.50 25.49 -35.16
N VAL A 68 49.95 26.26 -36.17
CA VAL A 68 51.17 27.08 -36.13
C VAL A 68 50.79 28.51 -36.46
N ASN A 69 51.06 29.46 -35.54
CA ASN A 69 50.61 30.86 -35.64
C ASN A 69 49.10 30.95 -36.00
N ASP A 70 48.29 30.21 -35.24
CA ASP A 70 46.83 30.02 -35.39
C ASP A 70 46.35 29.41 -36.73
N LYS A 71 47.24 29.13 -37.68
CA LYS A 71 46.91 28.42 -38.93
C LYS A 71 46.89 26.92 -38.66
N LYS A 72 45.76 26.28 -38.96
CA LYS A 72 45.60 24.82 -38.85
C LYS A 72 46.46 24.10 -39.89
N LEU A 73 47.21 23.09 -39.47
CA LEU A 73 47.86 22.14 -40.37
C LEU A 73 46.95 20.94 -40.64
N LEU A 74 47.15 20.30 -41.79
CA LEU A 74 46.54 19.01 -42.10
C LEU A 74 47.41 17.88 -41.53
N LYS A 75 46.78 16.74 -41.20
CA LYS A 75 47.49 15.56 -40.70
C LYS A 75 48.50 15.05 -41.75
N GLY A 76 49.75 14.85 -41.34
CA GLY A 76 50.88 14.50 -42.21
C GLY A 76 51.46 15.68 -43.01
N GLN A 77 50.95 16.91 -42.83
CA GLN A 77 51.54 18.10 -43.44
C GLN A 77 52.75 18.56 -42.62
N ARG A 78 53.89 18.68 -43.29
CA ARG A 78 55.09 19.30 -42.73
C ARG A 78 55.06 20.81 -42.89
N CYS A 79 55.41 21.52 -41.83
CA CYS A 79 55.58 22.98 -41.81
C CYS A 79 56.94 23.32 -41.23
N ARG A 80 57.77 24.05 -41.98
CA ARG A 80 59.07 24.50 -41.50
C ARG A 80 58.88 25.71 -40.57
N LEU A 81 59.38 25.60 -39.35
CA LEU A 81 59.23 26.65 -38.35
C LEU A 81 60.30 27.72 -38.45
N ALA A 82 59.99 28.91 -37.96
CA ALA A 82 60.90 30.04 -37.76
C ALA A 82 61.07 30.36 -36.27
N ASP A 83 62.11 31.12 -35.93
CA ASP A 83 62.25 31.68 -34.57
C ASP A 83 61.06 32.57 -34.23
N GLY A 84 60.48 32.35 -33.05
CA GLY A 84 59.30 33.05 -32.56
C GLY A 84 57.95 32.42 -32.90
N ASP A 85 57.89 31.38 -33.74
CA ASP A 85 56.63 30.70 -34.10
C ASP A 85 55.93 30.07 -32.88
N VAL A 86 54.60 30.15 -32.85
CA VAL A 86 53.78 29.60 -31.78
C VAL A 86 53.04 28.35 -32.24
N LEU A 87 53.38 27.22 -31.62
CA LEU A 87 52.74 25.92 -31.78
C LEU A 87 51.56 25.80 -30.80
N SER A 88 50.46 25.20 -31.25
CA SER A 88 49.25 24.97 -30.44
C SER A 88 48.72 23.56 -30.66
N LEU A 89 48.73 22.74 -29.60
CA LEU A 89 48.27 21.34 -29.59
C LEU A 89 46.77 21.19 -29.27
N THR A 90 46.07 22.31 -29.27
CA THR A 90 44.64 22.44 -28.99
C THR A 90 44.05 23.45 -29.96
N LYS A 91 42.74 23.34 -30.24
CA LYS A 91 42.05 24.29 -31.12
C LYS A 91 42.16 25.70 -30.52
N PRO A 92 42.53 26.75 -31.28
CA PRO A 92 42.25 28.11 -30.85
C PRO A 92 40.76 28.25 -30.54
N LEU A 93 40.45 29.03 -29.51
CA LEU A 93 39.09 29.49 -29.28
C LEU A 93 38.81 30.55 -30.34
N ASP A 94 37.77 30.33 -31.14
CA ASP A 94 37.36 31.32 -32.15
C ASP A 94 36.84 32.54 -31.38
N ALA A 95 37.53 33.68 -31.48
CA ALA A 95 37.40 34.80 -30.55
C ALA A 95 36.05 35.54 -30.56
N GLU A 96 35.10 35.07 -31.38
CA GLU A 96 33.74 35.59 -31.54
C GLU A 96 32.67 34.66 -30.92
N VAL A 97 33.06 33.49 -30.39
CA VAL A 97 32.13 32.55 -29.74
C VAL A 97 32.04 32.87 -28.26
N GLU A 98 31.01 33.63 -27.86
CA GLU A 98 30.72 33.84 -26.44
C GLU A 98 30.46 32.49 -25.71
N PRO A 99 30.95 32.32 -24.47
CA PRO A 99 30.92 31.04 -23.76
C PRO A 99 29.50 30.68 -23.29
N LYS A 100 28.76 29.96 -24.15
CA LYS A 100 27.31 29.74 -24.02
C LYS A 100 26.82 29.04 -22.75
N ASP A 101 27.67 28.27 -22.08
CA ASP A 101 27.27 27.41 -20.95
C ASP A 101 28.05 27.70 -19.66
N GLY A 102 28.79 28.82 -19.59
CA GLY A 102 29.59 29.21 -18.40
C GLY A 102 30.78 28.30 -18.09
N VAL A 103 31.04 27.27 -18.91
CA VAL A 103 32.23 26.43 -18.82
C VAL A 103 33.44 27.25 -19.25
N GLU A 104 34.34 27.55 -18.32
CA GLU A 104 35.60 28.22 -18.65
C GLU A 104 36.41 27.39 -19.65
N PRO A 105 36.96 27.99 -20.71
CA PRO A 105 37.68 27.26 -21.72
C PRO A 105 39.00 26.72 -21.14
N GLY A 106 39.17 25.39 -21.19
CA GLY A 106 40.35 24.72 -20.65
C GLY A 106 41.67 25.25 -21.25
N PRO A 107 42.78 25.23 -20.48
CA PRO A 107 44.01 25.93 -20.82
C PRO A 107 44.54 25.51 -22.19
N ARG A 108 44.73 26.51 -23.07
CA ARG A 108 45.21 26.31 -24.44
C ARG A 108 46.68 25.95 -24.42
N ILE A 109 47.01 24.68 -24.67
CA ILE A 109 48.40 24.20 -24.68
C ILE A 109 49.14 24.78 -25.88
N GLN A 110 50.06 25.68 -25.58
CA GLN A 110 50.90 26.39 -26.54
C GLN A 110 52.37 26.38 -26.12
N TYR A 111 53.24 26.32 -27.12
CA TYR A 111 54.69 26.45 -27.00
C TYR A 111 55.20 27.43 -28.04
N LYS A 112 56.07 28.35 -27.65
CA LYS A 112 56.79 29.23 -28.58
C LYS A 112 58.15 28.61 -28.90
N LEU A 113 58.48 28.50 -30.18
CA LEU A 113 59.82 28.12 -30.62
C LEU A 113 60.77 29.32 -30.42
N VAL A 114 61.91 29.08 -29.78
CA VAL A 114 62.96 30.07 -29.54
C VAL A 114 64.30 29.50 -29.97
N PHE A 115 65.07 30.27 -30.75
CA PHE A 115 66.44 29.92 -31.13
C PHE A 115 67.45 30.48 -30.12
N HIS A 116 68.34 29.64 -29.60
CA HIS A 116 69.50 30.08 -28.82
C HIS A 116 70.80 29.63 -29.48
N GLY A 117 71.59 30.61 -29.92
CA GLY A 117 72.86 30.39 -30.59
C GLY A 117 73.65 31.67 -30.68
N GLU A 118 74.59 31.86 -29.75
CA GLU A 118 75.68 32.82 -29.93
C GLU A 118 76.55 32.38 -31.11
N LEU A 119 77.01 33.35 -31.90
CA LEU A 119 77.67 33.12 -33.19
C LEU A 119 79.12 33.60 -33.12
N GLU A 120 80.04 32.74 -32.69
CA GLU A 120 81.47 32.98 -32.81
C GLU A 120 81.99 32.45 -34.17
N GLU A 121 82.65 33.31 -34.95
CA GLU A 121 83.20 32.96 -36.27
C GLU A 121 84.63 32.39 -36.16
N PRO A 122 84.93 31.22 -36.78
CA PRO A 122 86.29 30.69 -36.84
C PRO A 122 87.17 31.44 -37.85
N ARG A 123 88.47 31.53 -37.58
CA ARG A 123 89.48 32.07 -38.52
C ARG A 123 90.18 30.96 -39.30
N GLU A 124 90.57 31.28 -40.53
CA GLU A 124 91.43 30.45 -41.38
C GLU A 124 92.93 30.76 -41.13
N ASP A 125 93.80 29.78 -41.39
CA ASP A 125 95.26 29.92 -41.42
C ASP A 125 95.87 29.04 -42.53
N LEU A 126 96.99 29.45 -43.12
CA LEU A 126 97.61 28.86 -44.34
C LEU A 126 99.12 28.55 -44.16
N GLY A 127 99.70 27.68 -45.02
CA GLY A 127 101.13 27.37 -45.04
C GLY A 127 101.65 26.75 -46.35
N GLU A 128 102.94 26.96 -46.69
CA GLU A 128 103.57 26.66 -48.00
C GLU A 128 105.03 26.08 -47.87
N ILE A 129 105.85 26.19 -48.95
CA ILE A 129 107.35 26.22 -49.02
C ILE A 129 108.07 24.81 -49.09
N PRO A 130 109.22 24.55 -49.81
CA PRO A 130 109.68 24.82 -51.21
C PRO A 130 110.44 23.60 -51.90
N ALA A 131 111.37 23.83 -52.88
CA ALA A 131 112.17 22.83 -53.65
C ALA A 131 113.68 23.21 -53.92
N THR A 132 114.55 22.32 -54.48
CA THR A 132 116.01 22.58 -54.78
C THR A 132 116.75 21.68 -55.83
N ALA A 133 117.97 22.06 -56.30
CA ALA A 133 118.93 21.40 -57.26
C ALA A 133 120.39 22.01 -57.12
N PRO A 134 121.49 21.81 -57.95
CA PRO A 134 121.74 21.07 -59.23
C PRO A 134 123.14 20.29 -59.37
N ASP A 135 124.03 20.63 -60.35
CA ASP A 135 125.14 19.83 -61.01
C ASP A 135 126.14 20.76 -61.81
N PRO A 136 127.23 20.44 -62.61
CA PRO A 136 128.27 19.35 -62.78
C PRO A 136 129.78 19.82 -62.80
N LYS A 137 130.82 18.97 -63.10
CA LYS A 137 131.93 19.17 -64.15
C LYS A 137 133.21 18.26 -64.20
N ARG A 138 134.00 18.49 -65.30
CA ARG A 138 135.30 17.93 -65.87
C ARG A 138 136.60 18.59 -65.27
N PRO A 139 137.91 18.42 -65.71
CA PRO A 139 138.48 18.37 -67.09
C PRO A 139 139.81 17.53 -67.34
N ASP A 140 140.57 17.84 -68.40
CA ASP A 140 141.71 17.11 -69.03
C ASP A 140 143.10 17.84 -68.94
N ALA A 141 144.24 17.20 -69.35
CA ALA A 141 145.29 17.72 -70.31
C ALA A 141 146.77 17.19 -70.22
N ALA A 142 147.39 16.97 -71.41
CA ALA A 142 148.81 17.25 -71.82
C ALA A 142 150.02 16.50 -71.15
N GLN A 143 151.30 16.52 -71.62
CA GLN A 143 152.00 16.58 -72.95
C GLN A 143 153.53 16.23 -72.80
N GLY A 144 154.27 15.95 -73.90
CA GLY A 144 155.76 16.09 -73.96
C GLY A 144 156.56 15.04 -74.77
N GLU A 145 157.48 15.47 -75.67
CA GLU A 145 158.36 14.61 -76.50
C GLU A 145 159.86 14.96 -76.35
N ASN A 146 160.79 14.03 -76.67
CA ASN A 146 162.21 14.40 -76.88
C ASN A 146 163.00 13.43 -77.79
N ARG A 147 163.97 13.95 -78.56
CA ARG A 147 164.40 13.35 -79.86
C ARG A 147 165.60 12.40 -79.87
N PHE A 148 166.35 12.24 -78.76
CA PHE A 148 167.31 11.12 -78.65
C PHE A 148 166.59 9.75 -78.69
N ALA A 149 165.26 9.76 -78.57
CA ALA A 149 164.39 8.64 -78.81
C ALA A 149 164.70 7.87 -80.10
N HIS A 150 165.03 8.45 -81.27
CA HIS A 150 164.80 7.74 -82.55
C HIS A 150 165.35 6.29 -82.67
N TYR A 151 166.59 5.99 -82.23
CA TYR A 151 167.11 4.61 -82.28
C TYR A 151 166.66 3.75 -81.09
N LEU A 152 166.59 4.35 -79.90
CA LEU A 152 165.94 3.76 -78.73
C LEU A 152 164.47 3.43 -79.04
N SER A 153 163.83 4.19 -79.92
CA SER A 153 162.48 4.11 -80.48
C SER A 153 162.35 3.06 -81.59
N ILE A 154 163.42 2.44 -82.07
CA ILE A 154 163.28 1.22 -82.90
C ILE A 154 163.21 -0.02 -81.99
N GLN A 155 164.12 -0.12 -81.01
CA GLN A 155 164.07 -1.18 -80.01
C GLN A 155 162.85 -1.04 -79.09
N GLU A 156 162.48 0.20 -78.72
CA GLU A 156 161.22 0.51 -78.07
C GLU A 156 160.04 0.44 -79.03
N GLN A 157 160.12 0.68 -80.35
CA GLN A 157 158.95 0.36 -81.19
C GLN A 157 158.74 -1.15 -81.27
N GLN A 158 159.79 -1.97 -81.18
CA GLN A 158 159.64 -3.42 -81.08
C GLN A 158 159.16 -3.86 -79.69
N SER A 159 159.71 -3.33 -78.60
CA SER A 159 159.28 -3.68 -77.24
C SER A 159 157.94 -3.03 -76.87
N LYS A 160 157.63 -1.80 -77.31
CA LYS A 160 156.30 -1.19 -77.26
C LYS A 160 155.35 -1.84 -78.25
N ALA A 161 155.76 -2.39 -79.41
CA ALA A 161 154.86 -3.19 -80.23
C ALA A 161 154.53 -4.52 -79.56
N LYS A 162 155.49 -5.18 -78.92
CA LYS A 162 155.23 -6.38 -78.13
C LYS A 162 154.37 -6.06 -76.90
N LEU A 163 154.77 -5.11 -76.05
CA LEU A 163 153.99 -4.65 -74.91
C LEU A 163 152.61 -4.09 -75.33
N LYS A 164 152.46 -3.52 -76.53
CA LYS A 164 151.16 -3.10 -77.08
C LYS A 164 150.36 -4.29 -77.62
N ALA A 165 150.99 -5.34 -78.13
CA ALA A 165 150.30 -6.58 -78.48
C ALA A 165 149.83 -7.31 -77.21
N ASP A 166 150.71 -7.46 -76.22
CA ASP A 166 150.42 -8.03 -74.90
C ASP A 166 149.36 -7.17 -74.17
N LEU A 167 149.43 -5.83 -74.25
CA LEU A 167 148.40 -4.91 -73.74
C LEU A 167 147.09 -4.99 -74.55
N LEU A 168 147.13 -5.20 -75.86
CA LEU A 168 145.91 -5.38 -76.68
C LEU A 168 145.26 -6.75 -76.43
N VAL A 169 146.03 -7.78 -76.09
CA VAL A 169 145.52 -9.06 -75.59
C VAL A 169 144.90 -8.86 -74.22
N SER A 170 145.62 -8.26 -73.26
CA SER A 170 145.11 -7.96 -71.92
C SER A 170 143.90 -7.01 -71.94
N GLN A 171 143.84 -6.05 -72.87
CA GLN A 171 142.66 -5.20 -73.08
C GLN A 171 141.48 -5.99 -73.64
N ARG A 172 141.69 -6.92 -74.58
CA ARG A 172 140.63 -7.81 -75.05
C ARG A 172 140.15 -8.76 -73.96
N GLU A 173 141.06 -9.31 -73.15
CA GLU A 173 140.72 -10.15 -72.01
C GLU A 173 139.92 -9.36 -70.97
N LEU A 174 140.34 -8.14 -70.63
CA LEU A 174 139.60 -7.23 -69.74
C LEU A 174 138.26 -6.78 -70.33
N ASP A 175 138.16 -6.55 -71.63
CA ASP A 175 136.90 -6.18 -72.29
C ASP A 175 135.95 -7.38 -72.46
N GLU A 176 136.48 -8.60 -72.63
CA GLU A 176 135.71 -9.85 -72.51
C GLU A 176 135.25 -10.09 -71.07
N GLU A 177 136.09 -9.87 -70.06
CA GLU A 177 135.69 -9.97 -68.65
C GLU A 177 134.66 -8.91 -68.29
N ARG A 178 134.79 -7.67 -68.79
CA ARG A 178 133.76 -6.62 -68.69
C ARG A 178 132.46 -7.08 -69.33
N GLN A 179 132.48 -7.61 -70.56
CA GLN A 179 131.28 -8.14 -71.22
C GLN A 179 130.65 -9.31 -70.45
N ARG A 180 131.47 -10.21 -69.86
CA ARG A 180 130.97 -11.29 -68.99
C ARG A 180 130.33 -10.73 -67.72
N VAL A 181 130.94 -9.74 -67.06
CA VAL A 181 130.40 -9.07 -65.87
C VAL A 181 129.14 -8.25 -66.21
N GLU A 182 129.10 -7.57 -67.36
CA GLU A 182 127.92 -6.84 -67.84
C GLU A 182 126.76 -7.80 -68.13
N ASN A 183 127.00 -8.90 -68.85
CA ASN A 183 126.00 -9.94 -69.12
C ASN A 183 125.48 -10.56 -67.81
N LEU A 184 126.38 -10.94 -66.89
CA LEU A 184 125.99 -11.42 -65.55
C LEU A 184 125.23 -10.35 -64.75
N SER A 185 125.54 -9.06 -64.90
CA SER A 185 124.79 -7.98 -64.27
C SER A 185 123.38 -7.81 -64.87
N LEU A 186 123.22 -8.06 -66.17
CA LEU A 186 121.92 -8.05 -66.86
C LEU A 186 121.08 -9.28 -66.48
N GLU A 187 121.71 -10.45 -66.32
CA GLU A 187 121.05 -11.65 -65.80
C GLU A 187 120.65 -11.48 -64.33
N LEU A 188 121.53 -10.95 -63.48
CA LEU A 188 121.18 -10.63 -62.08
C LEU A 188 120.08 -9.56 -61.99
N ARG A 189 120.01 -8.59 -62.90
CA ARG A 189 118.88 -7.65 -63.00
C ARG A 189 117.59 -8.36 -63.40
N LYS A 190 117.62 -9.23 -64.42
CA LYS A 190 116.44 -10.02 -64.84
C LYS A 190 115.93 -10.92 -63.71
N VAL A 191 116.82 -11.61 -62.99
CA VAL A 191 116.46 -12.48 -61.86
C VAL A 191 115.91 -11.67 -60.68
N ARG A 192 116.44 -10.47 -60.41
CA ARG A 192 115.85 -9.55 -59.41
C ARG A 192 114.47 -9.07 -59.83
N GLN A 193 114.31 -8.59 -61.06
CA GLN A 193 113.01 -8.18 -61.59
C GLN A 193 111.99 -9.32 -61.55
N GLN A 194 112.36 -10.54 -61.93
CA GLN A 194 111.50 -11.72 -61.81
C GLN A 194 111.14 -12.06 -60.36
N ALA A 195 112.07 -11.89 -59.42
CA ALA A 195 111.82 -12.08 -57.99
C ALA A 195 110.97 -10.95 -57.37
N GLU A 196 110.99 -9.75 -57.94
CA GLU A 196 110.13 -8.61 -57.58
C GLU A 196 108.72 -8.79 -58.18
N GLU A 197 108.60 -9.19 -59.44
CA GLU A 197 107.33 -9.58 -60.07
C GLU A 197 106.66 -10.76 -59.35
N GLU A 198 107.43 -11.77 -58.92
CA GLU A 198 106.92 -12.91 -58.12
C GLU A 198 106.60 -12.55 -56.67
N ARG A 199 107.07 -11.42 -56.15
CA ARG A 199 106.62 -10.86 -54.85
C ARG A 199 105.32 -10.10 -55.02
N LEU A 200 105.26 -9.20 -56.00
CA LEU A 200 104.04 -8.46 -56.33
C LEU A 200 102.86 -9.41 -56.61
N ARG A 201 103.07 -10.50 -57.37
CA ARG A 201 102.03 -11.53 -57.57
C ARG A 201 101.57 -12.25 -56.29
N ARG A 202 102.40 -12.31 -55.25
CA ARG A 202 102.04 -12.89 -53.95
C ARG A 202 101.32 -11.88 -53.09
N GLU A 203 101.80 -10.64 -53.06
CA GLU A 203 101.14 -9.51 -52.40
C GLU A 203 99.73 -9.31 -53.00
N GLU A 204 99.58 -9.33 -54.33
CA GLU A 204 98.28 -9.33 -55.04
C GLU A 204 97.39 -10.54 -54.68
N ALA A 205 97.97 -11.74 -54.52
CA ALA A 205 97.23 -12.97 -54.22
C ALA A 205 96.88 -13.12 -52.73
N GLU A 206 97.67 -12.51 -51.83
CA GLU A 206 97.41 -12.38 -50.40
C GLU A 206 96.31 -11.33 -50.19
N GLU A 207 96.42 -10.14 -50.81
CA GLU A 207 95.32 -9.15 -50.87
C GLU A 207 94.00 -9.74 -51.40
N ALA A 208 94.06 -10.60 -52.43
CA ALA A 208 92.87 -11.25 -52.97
C ALA A 208 92.28 -12.32 -52.01
N GLN A 209 93.12 -13.02 -51.25
CA GLN A 209 92.67 -13.96 -50.22
C GLN A 209 92.06 -13.22 -49.02
N ASP A 210 92.64 -12.10 -48.60
CA ASP A 210 92.11 -11.28 -47.50
C ASP A 210 90.74 -10.69 -47.87
N LYS A 211 90.59 -10.12 -49.08
CA LYS A 211 89.30 -9.60 -49.58
C LYS A 211 88.22 -10.70 -49.66
N LEU A 212 88.56 -11.89 -50.14
CA LEU A 212 87.65 -13.04 -50.12
C LEU A 212 87.34 -13.52 -48.68
N GLY A 213 88.27 -13.35 -47.73
CA GLY A 213 88.06 -13.59 -46.31
C GLY A 213 87.06 -12.61 -45.69
N GLU A 214 87.19 -11.31 -45.99
CA GLU A 214 86.26 -10.26 -45.59
C GLU A 214 84.86 -10.50 -46.17
N GLU A 215 84.73 -10.83 -47.46
CA GLU A 215 83.46 -11.20 -48.10
C GLU A 215 82.83 -12.44 -47.43
N VAL A 216 83.62 -13.46 -47.09
CA VAL A 216 83.13 -14.67 -46.41
C VAL A 216 82.66 -14.37 -44.99
N GLU A 217 83.30 -13.49 -44.22
CA GLU A 217 82.79 -13.08 -42.90
C GLU A 217 81.58 -12.15 -43.00
N ALA A 218 81.51 -11.25 -44.00
CA ALA A 218 80.32 -10.45 -44.26
C ALA A 218 79.09 -11.35 -44.54
N LEU A 219 79.23 -12.32 -45.44
CA LEU A 219 78.19 -13.32 -45.73
C LEU A 219 77.85 -14.19 -44.50
N ARG A 220 78.81 -14.46 -43.59
CA ARG A 220 78.56 -15.14 -42.31
C ARG A 220 77.78 -14.28 -41.33
N VAL A 221 77.92 -12.95 -41.36
CA VAL A 221 77.13 -12.01 -40.54
C VAL A 221 75.72 -11.89 -41.12
N GLU A 222 75.56 -11.68 -42.42
CA GLU A 222 74.25 -11.67 -43.10
C GLU A 222 73.48 -12.98 -42.87
N ALA A 223 74.15 -14.13 -42.96
CA ALA A 223 73.54 -15.44 -42.69
C ALA A 223 73.18 -15.69 -41.20
N ARG A 224 73.63 -14.84 -40.27
CA ARG A 224 73.14 -14.81 -38.87
C ARG A 224 71.94 -13.88 -38.76
N GLN A 225 72.04 -12.67 -39.30
CA GLN A 225 70.93 -11.69 -39.33
C GLN A 225 69.67 -12.25 -40.00
N LEU A 226 69.81 -12.97 -41.12
CA LEU A 226 68.68 -13.65 -41.78
C LEU A 226 68.03 -14.72 -40.89
N LYS A 227 68.82 -15.44 -40.07
CA LYS A 227 68.28 -16.43 -39.13
C LYS A 227 67.55 -15.75 -37.97
N GLU A 228 68.14 -14.70 -37.40
CA GLU A 228 67.52 -13.86 -36.37
C GLU A 228 66.19 -13.26 -36.87
N LEU A 229 66.15 -12.77 -38.10
CA LEU A 229 64.91 -12.29 -38.75
C LEU A 229 63.89 -13.40 -38.98
N THR A 230 64.29 -14.63 -39.35
CA THR A 230 63.33 -15.75 -39.45
C THR A 230 62.74 -16.14 -38.10
N VAL A 231 63.55 -16.18 -37.04
CA VAL A 231 63.07 -16.46 -35.67
C VAL A 231 62.14 -15.36 -35.19
N ALA A 232 62.49 -14.09 -35.39
CA ALA A 232 61.62 -12.96 -35.06
C ALA A 232 60.30 -12.97 -35.84
N HIS A 233 60.31 -13.38 -37.11
CA HIS A 233 59.10 -13.55 -37.91
C HIS A 233 58.21 -14.70 -37.40
N GLU A 234 58.80 -15.84 -37.03
CA GLU A 234 58.07 -16.97 -36.44
C GLU A 234 57.48 -16.61 -35.07
N GLU A 235 58.22 -15.89 -34.22
CA GLU A 235 57.69 -15.34 -32.97
C GLU A 235 56.52 -14.38 -33.18
N LEU A 236 56.64 -13.42 -34.10
CA LEU A 236 55.56 -12.48 -34.42
C LEU A 236 54.33 -13.21 -34.97
N ARG A 237 54.53 -14.25 -35.79
CA ARG A 237 53.45 -15.10 -36.29
C ARG A 237 52.78 -15.91 -35.18
N GLY A 238 53.55 -16.40 -34.21
CA GLY A 238 53.03 -17.02 -32.99
C GLY A 238 52.17 -16.07 -32.16
N ARG A 239 52.66 -14.84 -31.92
CA ARG A 239 51.95 -13.78 -31.19
C ARG A 239 50.67 -13.34 -31.92
N HIS A 240 50.69 -13.28 -33.26
CA HIS A 240 49.51 -13.04 -34.08
C HIS A 240 48.47 -14.14 -33.86
N ALA A 241 48.87 -15.41 -34.01
CA ALA A 241 48.00 -16.57 -33.83
C ALA A 241 47.45 -16.75 -32.41
N THR A 242 48.09 -16.21 -31.36
CA THR A 242 47.47 -16.09 -30.03
C THR A 242 46.46 -14.95 -29.97
N SER A 243 46.77 -13.78 -30.54
CA SER A 243 45.84 -12.63 -30.56
C SER A 243 44.57 -12.89 -31.38
N GLU A 244 44.66 -13.67 -32.46
CA GLU A 244 43.50 -14.11 -33.25
C GLU A 244 42.58 -15.03 -32.44
N LYS A 245 43.15 -15.91 -31.60
CA LYS A 245 42.37 -16.78 -30.69
C LYS A 245 41.70 -15.97 -29.61
N GLU A 246 42.41 -15.06 -28.95
CA GLU A 246 41.81 -14.16 -27.95
C GLU A 246 40.70 -13.30 -28.54
N LEU A 247 40.85 -12.81 -29.78
CA LEU A 247 39.82 -12.04 -30.47
C LEU A 247 38.61 -12.90 -30.82
N ALA A 248 38.81 -14.13 -31.30
CA ALA A 248 37.72 -15.07 -31.57
C ALA A 248 36.98 -15.53 -30.30
N GLU A 249 37.70 -15.71 -29.18
CA GLU A 249 37.10 -16.01 -27.88
C GLU A 249 36.28 -14.82 -27.35
N ARG A 250 36.78 -13.58 -27.51
CA ARG A 250 36.02 -12.37 -27.16
C ARG A 250 34.81 -12.13 -28.07
N SER A 251 34.90 -12.46 -29.37
CA SER A 251 33.75 -12.41 -30.30
C SER A 251 32.61 -13.29 -29.80
N ARG A 252 32.92 -14.56 -29.47
CA ARG A 252 31.96 -15.50 -28.90
C ARG A 252 31.37 -15.02 -27.58
N GLN A 253 32.18 -14.42 -26.70
CA GLN A 253 31.68 -13.84 -25.45
C GLN A 253 30.72 -12.67 -25.70
N CYS A 254 30.92 -11.86 -26.75
CA CYS A 254 29.96 -10.85 -27.16
C CYS A 254 28.68 -11.49 -27.74
N GLU A 255 28.81 -12.48 -28.61
CA GLU A 255 27.68 -13.23 -29.21
C GLU A 255 26.81 -13.89 -28.12
N ASP A 256 27.42 -14.54 -27.12
CA ASP A 256 26.75 -15.15 -25.97
C ASP A 256 26.02 -14.11 -25.11
N LEU A 257 26.62 -12.94 -24.86
CA LEU A 257 26.02 -11.84 -24.09
C LEU A 257 24.91 -11.12 -24.85
N GLU A 258 25.01 -11.00 -26.17
CA GLU A 258 23.94 -10.47 -27.02
C GLU A 258 22.75 -11.42 -27.07
N ALA A 259 22.97 -12.74 -27.14
CA ALA A 259 21.92 -13.75 -27.03
C ALA A 259 21.21 -13.69 -25.66
N GLN A 260 21.96 -13.60 -24.56
CA GLN A 260 21.39 -13.42 -23.21
C GLN A 260 20.60 -12.11 -23.10
N GLN A 261 21.07 -11.02 -23.71
CA GLN A 261 20.35 -9.74 -23.74
C GLN A 261 19.06 -9.82 -24.57
N GLN A 262 19.03 -10.61 -25.65
CA GLN A 262 17.82 -10.84 -26.44
C GLN A 262 16.80 -11.66 -25.64
N GLN A 263 17.21 -12.77 -25.03
CA GLN A 263 16.34 -13.57 -24.17
C GLN A 263 15.73 -12.74 -23.03
N LEU A 264 16.53 -11.95 -22.31
CA LEU A 264 16.04 -11.07 -21.24
C LEU A 264 15.06 -9.98 -21.73
N ARG A 265 15.13 -9.57 -23.00
CA ARG A 265 14.12 -8.67 -23.60
C ARG A 265 12.80 -9.40 -23.87
N GLU A 266 12.87 -10.64 -24.34
CA GLU A 266 11.68 -11.48 -24.57
C GLU A 266 10.99 -11.82 -23.24
N ASP A 267 11.74 -12.20 -22.21
CA ASP A 267 11.20 -12.42 -20.85
C ASP A 267 10.51 -11.16 -20.30
N LEU A 268 11.09 -9.97 -20.54
CA LEU A 268 10.49 -8.69 -20.13
C LEU A 268 9.22 -8.33 -20.92
N THR A 269 9.11 -8.66 -22.21
CA THR A 269 7.86 -8.44 -22.96
C THR A 269 6.76 -9.41 -22.51
N LEU A 270 7.09 -10.69 -22.29
CA LEU A 270 6.16 -11.69 -21.75
C LEU A 270 5.66 -11.31 -20.35
N ALA A 271 6.55 -10.83 -19.47
CA ALA A 271 6.18 -10.31 -18.14
C ALA A 271 5.30 -9.05 -18.24
N GLY A 272 5.57 -8.16 -19.20
CA GLY A 272 4.74 -6.98 -19.49
C GLY A 272 3.33 -7.36 -19.94
N GLU A 273 3.20 -8.31 -20.87
CA GLU A 273 1.89 -8.86 -21.27
C GLU A 273 1.15 -9.50 -20.10
N ALA A 274 1.83 -10.29 -19.26
CA ALA A 274 1.23 -10.92 -18.09
C ALA A 274 0.71 -9.87 -17.10
N GLN A 275 1.49 -8.80 -16.84
CA GLN A 275 1.05 -7.67 -16.01
C GLN A 275 -0.16 -6.94 -16.64
N GLN A 276 -0.21 -6.79 -17.96
CA GLN A 276 -1.35 -6.18 -18.64
C GLN A 276 -2.62 -7.04 -18.52
N LYS A 277 -2.51 -8.36 -18.70
CA LYS A 277 -3.61 -9.33 -18.52
C LYS A 277 -4.15 -9.31 -17.09
N LEU A 278 -3.27 -9.28 -16.08
CA LEU A 278 -3.65 -9.14 -14.66
C LEU A 278 -4.33 -7.79 -14.37
N ARG A 279 -3.88 -6.69 -14.98
CA ARG A 279 -4.55 -5.37 -14.86
C ARG A 279 -5.94 -5.36 -15.48
N GLN A 280 -6.15 -6.05 -16.60
CA GLN A 280 -7.46 -6.20 -17.24
C GLN A 280 -8.42 -6.99 -16.32
N GLN A 281 -8.00 -8.16 -15.82
CA GLN A 281 -8.77 -8.96 -14.88
C GLN A 281 -9.12 -8.19 -13.59
N LEU A 282 -8.18 -7.41 -13.05
CA LEU A 282 -8.43 -6.57 -11.87
C LEU A 282 -9.45 -5.46 -12.16
N ALA A 283 -9.43 -4.85 -13.35
CA ALA A 283 -10.42 -3.86 -13.76
C ALA A 283 -11.82 -4.48 -13.96
N GLU A 284 -11.89 -5.66 -14.57
CA GLU A 284 -13.14 -6.43 -14.71
C GLU A 284 -13.74 -6.78 -13.34
N LEU A 285 -12.94 -7.31 -12.42
CA LEU A 285 -13.37 -7.59 -11.04
C LEU A 285 -13.82 -6.31 -10.29
N GLN A 286 -13.18 -5.17 -10.51
CA GLN A 286 -13.64 -3.89 -9.95
C GLN A 286 -14.98 -3.41 -10.53
N VAL A 287 -15.25 -3.67 -11.81
CA VAL A 287 -16.56 -3.38 -12.43
C VAL A 287 -17.63 -4.32 -11.87
N CYS A 288 -17.36 -5.62 -11.77
CA CYS A 288 -18.28 -6.58 -11.15
C CYS A 288 -18.57 -6.24 -9.67
N ALA A 289 -17.55 -5.86 -8.90
CA ALA A 289 -17.74 -5.45 -7.50
C ALA A 289 -18.63 -4.21 -7.37
N LYS A 290 -18.45 -3.20 -8.22
CA LYS A 290 -19.34 -2.01 -8.27
C LYS A 290 -20.77 -2.36 -8.65
N GLN A 291 -20.96 -3.26 -9.62
CA GLN A 291 -22.29 -3.73 -9.99
C GLN A 291 -22.97 -4.47 -8.82
N VAL A 292 -22.26 -5.35 -8.12
CA VAL A 292 -22.79 -6.03 -6.92
C VAL A 292 -23.15 -5.02 -5.82
N GLN A 293 -22.32 -3.99 -5.60
CA GLN A 293 -22.64 -2.90 -4.67
C GLN A 293 -23.90 -2.14 -5.09
N GLU A 294 -24.02 -1.72 -6.36
CA GLU A 294 -25.22 -1.03 -6.85
C GLU A 294 -26.49 -1.88 -6.69
N TRP A 295 -26.41 -3.19 -6.92
CA TRP A 295 -27.53 -4.11 -6.72
C TRP A 295 -27.89 -4.27 -5.24
N ALA A 296 -26.89 -4.35 -4.35
CA ALA A 296 -27.12 -4.36 -2.90
C ALA A 296 -27.76 -3.05 -2.42
N GLU A 297 -27.29 -1.88 -2.88
CA GLU A 297 -27.91 -0.59 -2.58
C GLU A 297 -29.35 -0.48 -3.09
N ARG A 298 -29.66 -1.03 -4.28
CA ARG A 298 -31.03 -1.08 -4.81
C ARG A 298 -31.92 -1.98 -3.95
N LEU A 299 -31.43 -3.14 -3.52
CA LEU A 299 -32.18 -4.06 -2.65
C LEU A 299 -32.43 -3.44 -1.26
N ILE A 300 -31.45 -2.75 -0.67
CA ILE A 300 -31.60 -2.04 0.59
C ILE A 300 -32.65 -0.92 0.46
N ARG A 301 -32.60 -0.12 -0.61
CA ARG A 301 -33.61 0.92 -0.88
C ARG A 301 -35.01 0.34 -1.10
N GLN A 302 -35.12 -0.83 -1.74
CA GLN A 302 -36.40 -1.53 -1.89
C GLN A 302 -36.93 -2.00 -0.53
N GLN A 303 -36.10 -2.65 0.30
CA GLN A 303 -36.49 -3.10 1.64
C GLN A 303 -36.86 -1.94 2.57
N GLN A 304 -36.19 -0.78 2.45
CA GLN A 304 -36.55 0.44 3.16
C GLN A 304 -37.94 0.94 2.74
N LEU A 305 -38.22 1.01 1.44
CA LEU A 305 -39.52 1.46 0.92
C LEU A 305 -40.66 0.47 1.21
N GLU A 306 -40.38 -0.83 1.22
CA GLU A 306 -41.34 -1.86 1.66
C GLU A 306 -41.64 -1.74 3.16
N ALA A 307 -40.61 -1.51 4.00
CA ALA A 307 -40.78 -1.29 5.43
C ALA A 307 -41.48 0.05 5.76
N GLU A 308 -41.24 1.11 4.99
CA GLU A 308 -41.98 2.38 5.07
C GLU A 308 -43.47 2.15 4.76
N GLN A 309 -43.79 1.42 3.69
CA GLN A 309 -45.18 1.09 3.34
C GLN A 309 -45.86 0.13 4.34
N ASP A 310 -45.12 -0.79 4.96
CA ASP A 310 -45.64 -1.64 6.05
C ASP A 310 -45.91 -0.79 7.30
N ALA A 311 -45.05 0.18 7.62
CA ALA A 311 -45.23 1.11 8.74
C ALA A 311 -46.39 2.10 8.51
N GLU A 312 -46.56 2.62 7.29
CA GLU A 312 -47.74 3.43 6.91
C GLU A 312 -49.03 2.62 7.06
N ARG A 313 -49.07 1.38 6.55
CA ARG A 313 -50.24 0.49 6.71
C ARG A 313 -50.54 0.16 8.17
N ALA A 314 -49.52 -0.11 8.98
CA ALA A 314 -49.69 -0.32 10.42
C ALA A 314 -50.17 0.95 11.14
N SER A 315 -49.77 2.14 10.68
CA SER A 315 -50.29 3.42 11.19
C SER A 315 -51.75 3.65 10.80
N GLU A 316 -52.15 3.35 9.55
CA GLU A 316 -53.55 3.40 9.13
C GLU A 316 -54.42 2.41 9.92
N GLU A 317 -53.97 1.17 10.09
CA GLU A 317 -54.69 0.16 10.89
C GLU A 317 -54.79 0.58 12.37
N GLY A 318 -53.73 1.14 12.94
CA GLY A 318 -53.74 1.72 14.29
C GLY A 318 -54.74 2.87 14.43
N GLN A 319 -54.80 3.77 13.45
CA GLN A 319 -55.77 4.88 13.42
C GLN A 319 -57.21 4.37 13.30
N ARG A 320 -57.49 3.41 12.40
CA ARG A 320 -58.81 2.79 12.26
C ARG A 320 -59.25 2.09 13.55
N LEU A 321 -58.36 1.34 14.19
CA LEU A 321 -58.64 0.71 15.48
C LEU A 321 -58.88 1.74 16.59
N GLN A 322 -58.19 2.89 16.56
CA GLN A 322 -58.42 3.99 17.50
C GLN A 322 -59.79 4.67 17.27
N GLU A 323 -60.20 4.87 16.02
CA GLU A 323 -61.55 5.35 15.66
C GLU A 323 -62.63 4.35 16.08
N GLU A 324 -62.46 3.06 15.80
CA GLU A 324 -63.36 1.99 16.24
C GLU A 324 -63.47 1.95 17.77
N LEU A 325 -62.34 2.06 18.50
CA LEU A 325 -62.34 2.16 19.97
C LEU A 325 -63.06 3.42 20.47
N GLN A 326 -62.99 4.55 19.76
CA GLN A 326 -63.71 5.78 20.11
C GLN A 326 -65.23 5.65 19.84
N VAL A 327 -65.62 4.96 18.77
CA VAL A 327 -67.03 4.60 18.49
C VAL A 327 -67.57 3.61 19.53
N ILE A 328 -66.78 2.60 19.90
CA ILE A 328 -67.12 1.65 20.98
C ILE A 328 -67.21 2.38 22.33
N ALA A 329 -66.28 3.27 22.66
CA ALA A 329 -66.31 4.04 23.89
C ALA A 329 -67.54 4.96 23.97
N SER A 330 -67.84 5.73 22.92
CA SER A 330 -69.00 6.64 22.90
C SER A 330 -70.35 5.92 22.75
N SER A 331 -70.39 4.70 22.22
CA SER A 331 -71.60 3.84 22.27
C SER A 331 -71.77 3.19 23.65
N ARG A 332 -70.67 2.79 24.31
CA ARG A 332 -70.69 2.33 25.70
C ARG A 332 -71.13 3.44 26.66
N GLU A 333 -70.64 4.67 26.49
CA GLU A 333 -71.06 5.84 27.28
C GLU A 333 -72.57 6.09 27.14
N LYS A 334 -73.11 6.01 25.92
CA LYS A 334 -74.57 6.08 25.67
C LYS A 334 -75.32 4.95 26.36
N LEU A 335 -74.83 3.71 26.27
CA LEU A 335 -75.46 2.56 26.94
C LEU A 335 -75.38 2.66 28.47
N GLU A 336 -74.30 3.20 29.04
CA GLU A 336 -74.18 3.45 30.47
C GLU A 336 -75.13 4.58 30.93
N ALA A 337 -75.33 5.61 30.11
CA ALA A 337 -76.33 6.66 30.33
C ALA A 337 -77.78 6.16 30.17
N ASP A 338 -78.07 5.31 29.17
CA ASP A 338 -79.38 4.67 28.98
C ASP A 338 -79.68 3.72 30.15
N VAL A 339 -78.67 3.01 30.66
CA VAL A 339 -78.78 2.16 31.86
C VAL A 339 -78.95 3.00 33.13
N SER A 340 -78.28 4.16 33.27
CA SER A 340 -78.50 5.04 34.42
C SER A 340 -79.90 5.66 34.39
N ALA A 341 -80.36 6.17 33.24
CA ALA A 341 -81.71 6.67 33.06
C ALA A 341 -82.77 5.57 33.29
N SER A 342 -82.52 4.34 32.83
CA SER A 342 -83.38 3.18 33.11
C SER A 342 -83.41 2.81 34.60
N ARG A 343 -82.28 2.92 35.31
CA ARG A 343 -82.19 2.71 36.76
C ARG A 343 -82.92 3.81 37.54
N GLU A 344 -82.82 5.07 37.12
CA GLU A 344 -83.57 6.18 37.71
C GLU A 344 -85.07 6.04 37.46
N ALA A 345 -85.48 5.68 36.24
CA ALA A 345 -86.87 5.40 35.90
C ALA A 345 -87.43 4.21 36.70
N LEU A 346 -86.63 3.16 36.91
CA LEU A 346 -87.01 2.00 37.72
C LEU A 346 -87.07 2.36 39.22
N ALA A 347 -86.09 3.10 39.76
CA ALA A 347 -86.11 3.56 41.15
C ALA A 347 -87.29 4.51 41.42
N LYS A 348 -87.66 5.34 40.44
CA LYS A 348 -88.89 6.14 40.47
C LYS A 348 -90.14 5.25 40.43
N ALA A 349 -90.19 4.27 39.53
CA ALA A 349 -91.31 3.33 39.45
C ALA A 349 -91.46 2.52 40.75
N GLU A 350 -90.37 2.09 41.40
CA GLU A 350 -90.41 1.49 42.74
C GLU A 350 -90.88 2.47 43.82
N ALA A 351 -90.52 3.76 43.74
CA ALA A 351 -90.99 4.78 44.68
C ALA A 351 -92.50 5.06 44.49
N ASP A 352 -92.96 5.15 43.25
CA ASP A 352 -94.37 5.26 42.89
C ASP A 352 -95.14 3.99 43.27
N GLU A 353 -94.55 2.80 43.13
CA GLU A 353 -95.14 1.53 43.60
C GLU A 353 -95.19 1.46 45.13
N ARG A 354 -94.13 1.82 45.85
CA ARG A 354 -94.14 1.93 47.32
C ARG A 354 -95.18 2.94 47.79
N SER A 355 -95.35 4.06 47.06
CA SER A 355 -96.41 5.04 47.30
C SER A 355 -97.80 4.46 47.05
N ALA A 356 -97.98 3.68 45.98
CA ALA A 356 -99.24 3.02 45.65
C ALA A 356 -99.60 1.91 46.64
N ARG A 357 -98.62 1.09 47.07
CA ARG A 357 -98.77 0.09 48.14
C ARG A 357 -99.14 0.76 49.46
N SER A 358 -98.42 1.79 49.89
CA SER A 358 -98.76 2.56 51.09
C SER A 358 -100.19 3.15 51.04
N LYS A 359 -100.60 3.70 49.89
CA LYS A 359 -101.99 4.16 49.69
C LYS A 359 -103.02 3.02 49.68
N LEU A 360 -102.65 1.85 49.17
CA LEU A 360 -103.49 0.65 49.21
C LEU A 360 -103.61 0.12 50.65
N ASP A 361 -102.54 0.16 51.43
CA ASP A 361 -102.51 -0.19 52.85
C ASP A 361 -103.35 0.82 53.67
N ASP A 362 -103.23 2.13 53.41
CA ASP A 362 -104.10 3.17 53.98
C ASP A 362 -105.58 2.95 53.66
N VAL A 363 -105.91 2.58 52.41
CA VAL A 363 -107.27 2.28 51.96
C VAL A 363 -107.77 0.97 52.57
N THR A 364 -106.89 -0.01 52.75
CA THR A 364 -107.23 -1.31 53.37
C THR A 364 -107.42 -1.15 54.88
N ALA A 365 -106.63 -0.32 55.55
CA ALA A 365 -106.79 0.06 56.94
C ALA A 365 -108.08 0.87 57.16
N LYS A 366 -108.40 1.83 56.28
CA LYS A 366 -109.70 2.52 56.31
C LYS A 366 -110.86 1.59 56.01
N ARG A 367 -110.67 0.59 55.15
CA ARG A 367 -111.68 -0.45 54.88
C ARG A 367 -111.90 -1.31 56.11
N THR A 368 -110.86 -1.80 56.78
CA THR A 368 -111.01 -2.60 58.01
C THR A 368 -111.57 -1.75 59.16
N GLU A 369 -111.21 -0.46 59.25
CA GLU A 369 -111.83 0.47 60.19
C GLU A 369 -113.34 0.62 59.90
N LEU A 370 -113.74 0.83 58.65
CA LEU A 370 -115.15 0.92 58.25
C LEU A 370 -115.90 -0.42 58.40
N GLU A 371 -115.25 -1.55 58.19
CA GLU A 371 -115.81 -2.89 58.45
C GLU A 371 -115.97 -3.13 59.96
N CYS A 372 -115.04 -2.67 60.80
CA CYS A 372 -115.18 -2.66 62.26
C CYS A 372 -116.29 -1.70 62.73
N GLN A 373 -116.41 -0.50 62.15
CA GLN A 373 -117.50 0.44 62.44
C GLN A 373 -118.86 -0.13 61.99
N ALA A 374 -118.93 -0.81 60.84
CA ALA A 374 -120.12 -1.48 60.35
C ALA A 374 -120.49 -2.69 61.24
N ALA A 375 -119.53 -3.51 61.65
CA ALA A 375 -119.74 -4.62 62.58
C ALA A 375 -120.19 -4.14 63.97
N ALA A 376 -119.61 -3.03 64.46
CA ALA A 376 -120.06 -2.38 65.69
C ALA A 376 -121.49 -1.85 65.54
N ALA A 377 -121.81 -1.14 64.45
CA ALA A 377 -123.17 -0.65 64.18
C ALA A 377 -124.19 -1.79 63.99
N GLN A 378 -123.77 -2.93 63.42
CA GLN A 378 -124.60 -4.13 63.31
C GLN A 378 -124.82 -4.80 64.67
N SER A 379 -123.79 -4.92 65.51
CA SER A 379 -123.92 -5.37 66.90
C SER A 379 -124.85 -4.45 67.70
N ASP A 380 -124.75 -3.13 67.51
CA ASP A 380 -125.66 -2.13 68.07
C ASP A 380 -127.10 -2.31 67.56
N ALA A 381 -127.29 -2.63 66.28
CA ALA A 381 -128.60 -2.89 65.69
C ALA A 381 -129.19 -4.24 66.17
N GLU A 382 -128.36 -5.26 66.38
CA GLU A 382 -128.77 -6.57 66.88
C GLU A 382 -129.07 -6.56 68.38
N THR A 383 -128.28 -5.86 69.19
CA THR A 383 -128.60 -5.60 70.61
C THR A 383 -129.88 -4.76 70.74
N LYS A 384 -130.08 -3.73 69.91
CA LYS A 384 -131.35 -2.97 69.86
C LYS A 384 -132.53 -3.85 69.40
N ARG A 385 -132.36 -4.72 68.40
CA ARG A 385 -133.38 -5.71 67.99
C ARG A 385 -133.69 -6.73 69.08
N ASN A 386 -132.69 -7.18 69.84
CA ASN A 386 -132.88 -8.14 70.92
C ASN A 386 -133.52 -7.48 72.15
N ALA A 387 -133.14 -6.23 72.47
CA ALA A 387 -133.84 -5.41 73.47
C ALA A 387 -135.31 -5.16 73.07
N PHE A 388 -135.57 -4.88 71.80
CA PHE A 388 -136.94 -4.77 71.26
C PHE A 388 -137.72 -6.08 71.42
N LYS A 389 -137.16 -7.23 71.02
CA LYS A 389 -137.79 -8.55 71.22
C LYS A 389 -138.08 -8.85 72.70
N VAL A 390 -137.17 -8.50 73.62
CA VAL A 390 -137.38 -8.67 75.07
C VAL A 390 -138.48 -7.74 75.60
N ALA A 391 -138.57 -6.50 75.10
CA ALA A 391 -139.66 -5.59 75.42
C ALA A 391 -141.00 -6.08 74.85
N GLU A 392 -141.00 -6.59 73.62
CA GLU A 392 -142.16 -7.18 72.95
C GLU A 392 -142.66 -8.43 73.69
N GLN A 393 -141.77 -9.35 74.07
CA GLN A 393 -142.07 -10.52 74.90
C GLN A 393 -142.61 -10.12 76.28
N ARG A 394 -142.04 -9.09 76.94
CA ARG A 394 -142.59 -8.55 78.19
C ARG A 394 -144.00 -7.97 77.98
N SER A 395 -144.25 -7.28 76.88
CA SER A 395 -145.58 -6.75 76.53
C SER A 395 -146.59 -7.87 76.19
N ALA A 396 -146.14 -9.01 75.67
CA ALA A 396 -146.97 -10.17 75.37
C ALA A 396 -147.31 -10.93 76.66
N ALA A 397 -146.34 -11.14 77.56
CA ALA A 397 -146.55 -11.72 78.88
C ALA A 397 -147.49 -10.86 79.75
N ALA A 398 -147.33 -9.54 79.73
CA ALA A 398 -148.24 -8.61 80.42
C ALA A 398 -149.68 -8.68 79.86
N ARG A 399 -149.83 -8.81 78.53
CA ARG A 399 -151.15 -9.01 77.89
C ARG A 399 -151.76 -10.37 78.26
N ALA A 400 -150.97 -11.44 78.31
CA ALA A 400 -151.43 -12.77 78.72
C ALA A 400 -151.92 -12.79 80.19
N LEU A 401 -151.19 -12.13 81.10
CA LEU A 401 -151.61 -11.96 82.49
C LEU A 401 -152.91 -11.13 82.62
N LEU A 402 -153.07 -10.08 81.82
CA LEU A 402 -154.31 -9.30 81.78
C LEU A 402 -155.51 -10.13 81.27
N THR A 403 -155.33 -11.02 80.29
CA THR A 403 -156.39 -11.94 79.88
C THR A 403 -156.72 -12.98 80.96
N GLN A 404 -155.72 -13.55 81.64
CA GLN A 404 -155.96 -14.50 82.75
C GLN A 404 -156.69 -13.84 83.93
N LEU A 405 -156.34 -12.60 84.29
CA LEU A 405 -157.06 -11.82 85.30
C LEU A 405 -158.50 -11.49 84.86
N GLY A 406 -158.72 -11.24 83.57
CA GLY A 406 -160.05 -10.99 82.99
C GLY A 406 -160.97 -12.22 82.94
N GLU A 407 -160.41 -13.42 82.96
CA GLU A 407 -161.16 -14.69 83.02
C GLU A 407 -161.41 -15.13 84.47
N VAL A 408 -160.39 -15.07 85.34
CA VAL A 408 -160.53 -15.32 86.79
C VAL A 408 -161.52 -14.35 87.44
N GLY A 409 -161.52 -13.07 87.03
CA GLY A 409 -162.45 -12.05 87.51
C GLY A 409 -163.93 -12.33 87.19
N LYS A 410 -164.24 -13.22 86.23
CA LYS A 410 -165.63 -13.61 85.89
C LYS A 410 -166.12 -14.84 86.64
N GLY A 411 -165.22 -15.63 87.24
CA GLY A 411 -165.56 -16.79 88.08
C GLY A 411 -165.85 -16.44 89.55
N LEU A 412 -165.34 -15.30 90.03
CA LEU A 412 -165.38 -14.92 91.45
C LEU A 412 -166.59 -14.06 91.88
N SER A 413 -167.44 -13.62 90.94
CA SER A 413 -168.55 -12.70 91.23
C SER A 413 -169.94 -13.35 91.38
N SER A 414 -170.04 -14.69 91.39
CA SER A 414 -171.31 -15.43 91.46
C SER A 414 -171.43 -16.41 92.66
N GLU A 415 -170.31 -16.82 93.26
CA GLU A 415 -170.27 -17.61 94.50
C GLU A 415 -170.86 -16.92 95.75
N PRO A 416 -170.61 -15.61 96.03
CA PRO A 416 -171.08 -15.01 97.29
C PRO A 416 -172.59 -14.77 97.34
N GLY A 417 -173.31 -14.82 96.21
CA GLY A 417 -174.77 -14.64 96.18
C GLY A 417 -175.53 -15.83 96.76
N ARG A 418 -175.26 -17.05 96.28
CA ARG A 418 -176.01 -18.25 96.69
C ARG A 418 -175.65 -18.78 98.07
N ARG A 419 -174.46 -18.44 98.58
CA ARG A 419 -174.11 -18.74 99.98
C ARG A 419 -174.84 -17.83 100.98
N LEU A 420 -175.44 -16.72 100.52
CA LEU A 420 -176.32 -15.87 101.32
C LEU A 420 -177.75 -16.42 101.36
N GLU A 421 -178.29 -16.90 100.22
CA GLU A 421 -179.59 -17.59 100.15
C GLU A 421 -179.66 -18.78 101.14
N LEU A 422 -178.57 -19.55 101.27
CA LEU A 422 -178.43 -20.66 102.22
C LEU A 422 -178.19 -20.25 103.70
N TRP A 423 -178.10 -18.96 104.01
CA TRP A 423 -178.06 -18.46 105.40
C TRP A 423 -179.41 -17.90 105.85
N ASP A 424 -180.22 -17.34 104.94
CA ASP A 424 -181.57 -16.85 105.26
C ASP A 424 -182.56 -18.01 105.48
N GLU A 425 -182.47 -19.13 104.74
CA GLU A 425 -183.34 -20.31 104.98
C GLU A 425 -183.11 -20.97 106.37
N VAL A 426 -181.96 -20.73 107.01
CA VAL A 426 -181.65 -21.23 108.36
C VAL A 426 -182.16 -20.28 109.47
N LEU A 427 -182.72 -19.12 109.10
CA LEU A 427 -183.16 -18.09 110.04
C LEU A 427 -184.69 -18.04 110.28
N GLU A 428 -185.53 -18.66 109.44
CA GLU A 428 -186.99 -18.68 109.66
C GLU A 428 -187.51 -19.89 110.49
N GLU A 429 -186.92 -21.09 110.38
CA GLU A 429 -187.26 -22.22 111.29
C GLU A 429 -186.40 -22.17 112.57
N GLY A 430 -186.73 -21.23 113.45
CA GLY A 430 -185.88 -20.86 114.59
C GLY A 430 -185.90 -21.78 115.83
N LEU A 431 -184.81 -21.69 116.61
CA LEU A 431 -184.52 -22.33 117.92
C LEU A 431 -184.14 -23.83 117.88
N PRO A 432 -183.35 -24.35 118.86
CA PRO A 432 -182.30 -23.72 119.67
C PRO A 432 -181.01 -24.57 119.83
N GLY A 433 -179.89 -23.95 120.23
CA GLY A 433 -178.72 -24.65 120.81
C GLY A 433 -177.79 -25.36 119.81
N ALA A 434 -176.72 -24.78 119.26
CA ALA A 434 -175.50 -24.21 119.87
C ALA A 434 -174.41 -25.21 120.31
N ALA A 435 -173.17 -24.91 119.86
CA ALA A 435 -171.85 -25.14 120.49
C ALA A 435 -170.91 -26.28 120.01
N LYS A 436 -169.85 -25.83 119.28
CA LYS A 436 -168.42 -26.24 119.36
C LYS A 436 -167.95 -27.58 118.73
N PRO A 437 -166.64 -27.73 118.45
CA PRO A 437 -165.65 -26.77 117.88
C PRO A 437 -165.02 -27.35 116.58
N LEU A 438 -164.28 -26.66 115.70
CA LEU A 438 -163.39 -25.48 115.78
C LEU A 438 -162.01 -25.73 116.42
N GLU A 439 -161.15 -26.58 115.83
CA GLU A 439 -159.75 -26.70 116.29
C GLU A 439 -158.69 -27.06 115.21
N GLU A 440 -158.93 -28.01 114.29
CA GLU A 440 -157.87 -28.55 113.39
C GLU A 440 -157.78 -27.89 112.00
N ALA A 441 -157.37 -26.62 111.93
CA ALA A 441 -157.17 -25.89 110.66
C ALA A 441 -155.91 -25.00 110.60
N LEU A 442 -154.96 -25.13 111.54
CA LEU A 442 -153.79 -24.23 111.66
C LEU A 442 -152.46 -24.98 112.00
N ALA A 443 -151.88 -25.65 111.01
CA ALA A 443 -150.48 -26.11 111.00
C ALA A 443 -150.02 -26.45 109.57
N ALA A 444 -148.76 -26.26 109.14
CA ALA A 444 -147.68 -25.44 109.70
C ALA A 444 -146.69 -25.03 108.60
N THR A 445 -145.98 -23.93 108.85
CA THR A 445 -145.09 -23.19 107.96
C THR A 445 -143.65 -23.75 107.85
N CYS A 446 -142.83 -23.08 107.00
CA CYS A 446 -141.36 -23.06 106.99
C CYS A 446 -140.60 -24.17 106.23
N ARG A 447 -140.01 -23.81 105.07
CA ARG A 447 -138.55 -23.87 104.86
C ARG A 447 -138.08 -23.00 103.69
N GLU A 448 -136.82 -22.58 103.76
CA GLU A 448 -136.13 -21.67 102.84
C GLU A 448 -134.76 -22.26 102.42
N GLU A 449 -134.13 -21.64 101.41
CA GLU A 449 -132.67 -21.61 101.16
C GLU A 449 -131.96 -22.95 100.79
N PRO A 450 -130.73 -22.92 100.20
CA PRO A 450 -129.88 -21.75 99.94
C PRO A 450 -129.49 -21.48 98.47
N VAL A 451 -128.82 -20.34 98.27
CA VAL A 451 -128.30 -19.86 96.97
C VAL A 451 -126.76 -20.10 96.82
N PRO A 452 -125.87 -19.15 96.45
CA PRO A 452 -124.90 -19.31 95.35
C PRO A 452 -123.46 -19.73 95.77
N ASP A 453 -122.52 -19.87 94.82
CA ASP A 453 -121.48 -18.87 94.45
C ASP A 453 -120.32 -19.48 93.62
N GLY A 454 -119.39 -18.64 93.11
CA GLY A 454 -118.16 -19.04 92.41
C GLY A 454 -118.25 -18.92 90.87
N GLN A 455 -117.73 -17.90 90.15
CA GLN A 455 -116.48 -17.14 90.22
C GLN A 455 -115.21 -17.96 89.92
N LEU A 456 -114.17 -17.44 89.24
CA LEU A 456 -113.95 -16.27 88.36
C LEU A 456 -112.54 -16.42 87.74
N ARG A 457 -112.27 -15.81 86.56
CA ARG A 457 -110.91 -15.32 86.17
C ARG A 457 -109.82 -16.41 85.96
N ALA A 458 -108.62 -16.16 85.43
CA ALA A 458 -108.02 -14.99 84.75
C ALA A 458 -106.69 -15.36 84.05
N ARG A 459 -106.35 -14.66 82.95
CA ARG A 459 -104.99 -14.12 82.62
C ARG A 459 -103.86 -15.16 82.36
N ASP A 460 -102.65 -14.85 81.88
CA ASP A 460 -102.07 -13.78 81.02
C ASP A 460 -100.71 -14.35 80.47
N SER A 461 -99.86 -13.53 79.86
CA SER A 461 -98.48 -13.78 79.34
C SER A 461 -98.44 -14.10 77.84
N GLU A 462 -97.90 -13.30 76.91
CA GLU A 462 -96.78 -12.32 76.84
C GLU A 462 -95.39 -12.91 76.51
N LEU A 463 -94.51 -12.05 75.94
CA LEU A 463 -93.08 -12.24 75.62
C LEU A 463 -92.78 -13.11 74.37
N SER A 464 -91.78 -12.83 73.52
CA SER A 464 -90.91 -11.66 73.28
C SER A 464 -90.53 -11.66 71.78
N LEU A 465 -90.46 -10.59 70.98
CA LEU A 465 -89.63 -9.37 71.03
C LEU A 465 -88.09 -9.60 71.03
N GLN A 466 -87.48 -9.44 69.84
CA GLN A 466 -86.13 -8.93 69.49
C GLN A 466 -86.08 -8.83 67.94
N CYS A 467 -85.58 -7.78 67.24
CA CYS A 467 -84.27 -7.11 67.25
C CYS A 467 -83.13 -8.08 66.82
N GLU A 468 -82.24 -7.79 65.86
CA GLU A 468 -81.79 -6.51 65.27
C GLU A 468 -81.47 -6.58 63.75
N LYS A 469 -81.09 -5.43 63.15
CA LYS A 469 -80.28 -5.26 61.92
C LYS A 469 -78.82 -4.96 62.37
N PRO A 470 -77.73 -5.19 61.59
CA PRO A 470 -77.63 -4.76 60.18
C PRO A 470 -76.64 -5.54 59.27
N ARG A 471 -76.44 -4.99 58.05
CA ARG A 471 -75.21 -4.96 57.22
C ARG A 471 -74.19 -6.12 57.31
N GLN A 472 -73.90 -6.71 56.14
CA GLN A 472 -72.60 -6.46 55.48
C GLN A 472 -72.72 -6.55 53.95
N GLU A 473 -71.80 -5.88 53.26
CA GLU A 473 -71.71 -5.74 51.80
C GLU A 473 -70.57 -6.61 51.23
N PRO A 474 -70.45 -6.79 49.90
CA PRO A 474 -69.64 -7.86 49.32
C PRO A 474 -68.13 -7.62 49.39
N LEU A 475 -67.38 -8.72 49.45
CA LEU A 475 -65.92 -8.72 49.47
C LEU A 475 -65.38 -9.62 48.35
N LEU A 476 -65.00 -9.01 47.22
CA LEU A 476 -63.85 -9.38 46.38
C LEU A 476 -63.74 -8.41 45.19
N THR A 477 -63.18 -7.23 45.45
CA THR A 477 -62.69 -6.32 44.41
C THR A 477 -61.42 -6.89 43.77
N ALA A 478 -61.45 -7.13 42.47
CA ALA A 478 -60.27 -7.37 41.65
C ALA A 478 -60.13 -6.25 40.62
N GLN A 479 -59.37 -5.21 40.95
CA GLN A 479 -58.86 -4.25 39.97
C GLN A 479 -57.44 -4.64 39.53
N PRO A 480 -57.04 -4.36 38.28
CA PRO A 480 -55.67 -4.57 37.83
C PRO A 480 -54.73 -3.52 38.43
N THR A 481 -53.50 -3.91 38.74
CA THR A 481 -52.47 -3.00 39.22
C THR A 481 -51.97 -2.09 38.10
N VAL A 482 -52.39 -0.83 38.10
CA VAL A 482 -51.74 0.23 37.31
C VAL A 482 -50.63 0.82 38.17
N ALA A 483 -49.40 0.84 37.65
CA ALA A 483 -48.26 1.49 38.28
C ALA A 483 -47.87 2.75 37.49
N ALA A 484 -47.87 3.90 38.18
CA ALA A 484 -47.13 5.09 37.75
C ALA A 484 -45.62 4.76 37.72
N MET A 485 -44.77 5.30 36.86
CA MET A 485 -44.89 6.47 35.96
C MET A 485 -45.04 7.83 36.66
N GLU A 486 -44.07 8.16 37.52
CA GLU A 486 -43.69 9.56 37.77
C GLU A 486 -42.24 9.67 38.29
N LEU A 487 -41.55 10.75 37.88
CA LEU A 487 -40.28 11.30 38.41
C LEU A 487 -38.97 10.54 38.07
N ASP A 488 -37.82 11.20 37.81
CA ASP A 488 -37.44 12.63 37.89
C ASP A 488 -36.61 13.10 36.67
N ASP A 489 -36.62 14.41 36.39
CA ASP A 489 -35.63 15.11 35.56
C ASP A 489 -34.37 15.47 36.35
N GLU A 490 -33.18 15.44 35.72
CA GLU A 490 -32.21 16.56 35.81
C GLU A 490 -31.05 16.41 34.79
N ASP A 491 -30.77 17.48 34.05
CA ASP A 491 -29.56 17.62 33.23
C ASP A 491 -28.27 17.58 34.08
N LYS A 492 -27.15 17.07 33.52
CA LYS A 492 -25.98 17.89 33.13
C LYS A 492 -24.73 17.10 32.65
N ASN A 493 -23.98 17.75 31.77
CA ASN A 493 -22.52 17.65 31.58
C ASN A 493 -21.90 16.37 30.97
N GLY A 494 -22.14 16.22 29.67
CA GLY A 494 -21.16 15.91 28.61
C GLY A 494 -19.74 15.41 28.93
N ALA A 495 -19.42 14.26 28.32
CA ALA A 495 -18.07 13.86 27.92
C ALA A 495 -18.14 13.12 26.56
N PRO A 496 -17.24 13.38 25.59
CA PRO A 496 -17.22 12.65 24.32
C PRO A 496 -16.52 11.30 24.51
N LEU A 497 -17.29 10.24 24.75
CA LEU A 497 -16.76 8.87 24.73
C LEU A 497 -16.46 8.42 23.30
N ALA A 498 -15.42 7.60 23.15
CA ALA A 498 -14.92 7.15 21.86
C ALA A 498 -15.86 6.13 21.19
N SER A 499 -15.80 6.07 19.86
CA SER A 499 -16.55 5.13 19.02
C SER A 499 -16.28 3.66 19.39
N GLU A 500 -17.34 2.91 19.67
CA GLU A 500 -17.28 1.45 19.65
C GLU A 500 -17.02 0.92 18.22
N PRO A 501 -16.28 -0.19 18.05
CA PRO A 501 -16.10 -0.82 16.75
C PRO A 501 -17.38 -1.58 16.31
N PRO A 502 -17.61 -1.72 14.99
CA PRO A 502 -18.79 -2.42 14.46
C PRO A 502 -18.78 -3.93 14.77
N PRO A 503 -19.95 -4.59 14.75
CA PRO A 503 -20.08 -5.99 15.16
C PRO A 503 -19.33 -6.96 14.24
N THR A 504 -18.72 -7.99 14.85
CA THR A 504 -17.97 -9.04 14.17
C THR A 504 -18.85 -9.84 13.22
N VAL A 505 -18.54 -9.80 11.92
CA VAL A 505 -19.17 -10.66 10.91
C VAL A 505 -18.89 -12.13 11.25
N PRO A 506 -19.89 -13.03 11.23
CA PRO A 506 -19.67 -14.45 11.49
C PRO A 506 -18.70 -15.05 10.47
N GLN A 507 -17.73 -15.83 10.93
CA GLN A 507 -16.80 -16.53 10.04
C GLN A 507 -17.56 -17.55 9.20
N ALA A 508 -17.63 -17.32 7.89
CA ALA A 508 -18.15 -18.31 6.96
C ALA A 508 -17.26 -19.57 7.00
N GLU A 509 -17.88 -20.74 7.10
CA GLU A 509 -17.16 -22.00 7.21
C GLU A 509 -16.30 -22.24 5.97
N ASN A 510 -15.04 -22.62 6.18
CA ASN A 510 -14.06 -22.75 5.11
C ASN A 510 -14.27 -24.08 4.36
N VAL A 511 -15.31 -24.14 3.53
CA VAL A 511 -15.66 -25.30 2.70
C VAL A 511 -14.50 -25.60 1.74
N GLY A 512 -13.76 -26.67 2.02
CA GLY A 512 -12.56 -27.06 1.29
C GLY A 512 -12.85 -27.51 -0.14
N LEU A 513 -12.95 -26.56 -1.07
CA LEU A 513 -12.92 -26.83 -2.50
C LEU A 513 -11.51 -27.24 -2.93
N SER A 514 -11.31 -28.55 -3.01
CA SER A 514 -10.11 -29.16 -3.58
C SER A 514 -9.99 -28.85 -5.08
N THR A 515 -9.31 -27.76 -5.42
CA THR A 515 -8.76 -27.55 -6.75
C THR A 515 -7.31 -27.99 -6.77
N ALA A 516 -7.07 -29.21 -7.28
CA ALA A 516 -5.73 -29.74 -7.49
C ALA A 516 -5.02 -28.97 -8.61
N TRP A 517 -4.33 -27.89 -8.27
CA TRP A 517 -3.33 -27.28 -9.12
C TRP A 517 -2.06 -28.15 -9.04
N SER A 518 -1.80 -28.90 -10.10
CA SER A 518 -0.56 -29.67 -10.23
C SER A 518 0.63 -28.72 -10.21
N LEU A 519 1.35 -28.70 -9.09
CA LEU A 519 2.62 -28.00 -8.98
C LEU A 519 3.66 -28.82 -9.73
N GLU A 520 3.84 -28.55 -11.03
CA GLU A 520 4.99 -29.08 -11.77
C GLU A 520 6.27 -28.47 -11.18
N VAL A 521 6.95 -29.26 -10.35
CA VAL A 521 8.27 -28.93 -9.83
C VAL A 521 9.24 -28.98 -10.99
N LEU A 522 9.59 -27.82 -11.52
CA LEU A 522 10.70 -27.66 -12.44
C LEU A 522 12.02 -27.88 -11.68
N ASP A 523 12.57 -29.08 -11.78
CA ASP A 523 13.89 -29.44 -11.26
C ASP A 523 14.99 -28.67 -12.03
N VAL A 524 15.35 -27.49 -11.54
CA VAL A 524 16.46 -26.67 -12.07
C VAL A 524 17.80 -27.15 -11.48
N GLU A 525 18.15 -28.43 -11.69
CA GLU A 525 19.48 -28.97 -11.40
C GLU A 525 20.40 -28.88 -12.64
N SER A 526 21.05 -27.73 -12.84
CA SER A 526 22.14 -27.62 -13.82
C SER A 526 23.20 -26.54 -13.50
N ALA A 527 23.49 -26.32 -12.21
CA ALA A 527 24.63 -25.48 -11.81
C ALA A 527 25.97 -26.19 -12.09
N PRO A 528 26.86 -25.68 -12.98
CA PRO A 528 28.11 -26.36 -13.31
C PRO A 528 29.11 -26.31 -12.14
N PRO A 529 29.87 -27.38 -11.89
CA PRO A 529 30.76 -27.45 -10.73
C PRO A 529 31.94 -26.49 -10.83
N ARG A 530 32.09 -25.59 -9.85
CA ARG A 530 33.25 -24.70 -9.71
C ARG A 530 34.54 -25.52 -9.60
N LYS A 531 35.33 -25.54 -10.68
CA LYS A 531 36.68 -26.13 -10.68
C LYS A 531 37.54 -25.42 -9.62
N LYS A 532 37.98 -26.17 -8.60
CA LYS A 532 39.01 -25.69 -7.67
C LYS A 532 40.36 -25.65 -8.40
N LEU A 533 40.82 -24.46 -8.74
CA LEU A 533 42.22 -24.23 -9.07
C LEU A 533 43.07 -24.61 -7.85
N ARG A 534 43.91 -25.64 -7.99
CA ARG A 534 45.11 -25.77 -7.19
C ARG A 534 46.19 -24.90 -7.82
N HIS A 535 46.89 -24.14 -7.00
CA HIS A 535 48.27 -23.78 -7.33
C HIS A 535 49.16 -24.93 -6.89
N ASP A 536 49.98 -25.40 -7.81
CA ASP A 536 51.30 -26.01 -7.61
C ASP A 536 52.27 -25.22 -8.51
#